data_AF-A0A8T4S7E8-F1
#
_entry.id   AF-A0A8T4S7E8-F1
#
_cell.length_a   1.000
_cell.length_b   1.000
_cell.length_c   1.000
_cell.angle_alpha   90.00
_cell.angle_beta   90.00
_cell.angle_gamma   90.00
#
_symmetry.space_group_name_H-M   'P 1'
#
loop_
_entity.id
_entity.type
_entity.pdbx_description
1 polymer ?
#
loop_
_entity_poly.entity_id
_entity_poly.type
_entity_poly.pdbx_seq_one_letter_code
_entity_poly.pdbx_strand_id
1 'polypeptide(L)'
;MVIIVTGCPATGKTIIARKIAEKKKLRYIDVNQLIKDNKLYSYYSRKDMSYVVDVKKLNRFLIKLIKKDKDVVLDSHLSHYLPNKYVDECIVTKCSLKELKKRLEKRKYPNKKIRDNLDCEIFDVCHIEALENKHKVRIIDTSDKKTF
;
A
#
# COMPACT_ATOMS: atom_id res chain seq x y z
N MET A 1 15.20 -2.39 -10.18
CA MET A 1 13.77 -2.67 -10.36
C MET A 1 12.98 -2.27 -9.13
N VAL A 2 12.13 -1.26 -9.27
CA VAL A 2 11.26 -0.71 -8.22
C VAL A 2 9.82 -1.14 -8.46
N ILE A 3 9.29 -1.93 -7.56
CA ILE A 3 7.89 -2.38 -7.59
C ILE A 3 7.17 -1.75 -6.41
N ILE A 4 6.01 -1.14 -6.66
CA ILE A 4 5.14 -0.66 -5.59
C ILE A 4 3.94 -1.59 -5.45
N VAL A 5 3.53 -1.86 -4.21
CA VAL A 5 2.32 -2.61 -3.90
C VAL A 5 1.38 -1.70 -3.10
N THR A 6 0.20 -1.46 -3.65
CA THR A 6 -0.84 -0.59 -3.11
C THR A 6 -2.20 -1.30 -3.09
N GLY A 7 -3.23 -0.64 -2.57
CA GLY A 7 -4.57 -1.20 -2.37
C GLY A 7 -5.15 -0.80 -1.02
N CYS A 8 -6.45 -1.00 -0.83
CA CYS A 8 -7.12 -0.68 0.43
C CYS A 8 -6.49 -1.42 1.63
N PRO A 9 -6.44 -0.85 2.84
CA PRO A 9 -5.96 -1.58 4.01
C PRO A 9 -6.62 -2.96 4.17
N ALA A 10 -5.82 -3.97 4.51
CA ALA A 10 -6.22 -5.38 4.63
C ALA A 10 -6.52 -6.17 3.33
N THR A 11 -6.30 -5.58 2.14
CA THR A 11 -6.36 -6.32 0.86
C THR A 11 -5.15 -7.22 0.56
N GLY A 12 -4.28 -7.49 1.54
CA GLY A 12 -3.18 -8.46 1.37
C GLY A 12 -1.86 -7.92 0.79
N LYS A 13 -1.71 -6.60 0.60
CA LYS A 13 -0.46 -5.95 0.13
C LYS A 13 0.83 -6.55 0.68
N THR A 14 0.97 -6.60 2.01
CA THR A 14 2.18 -7.10 2.69
C THR A 14 2.56 -8.52 2.28
N ILE A 15 1.58 -9.38 2.06
CA ILE A 15 1.83 -10.76 1.68
C ILE A 15 2.32 -10.82 0.23
N ILE A 16 1.64 -10.09 -0.66
CA ILE A 16 2.04 -9.99 -2.07
C ILE A 16 3.43 -9.35 -2.21
N ALA A 17 3.69 -8.25 -1.52
CA ALA A 17 4.96 -7.53 -1.53
C ALA A 17 6.12 -8.42 -1.06
N ARG A 18 5.95 -9.17 0.03
CA ARG A 18 6.98 -10.11 0.53
C ARG A 18 7.27 -11.23 -0.47
N LYS A 19 6.24 -11.83 -1.06
CA LYS A 19 6.42 -12.88 -2.07
C LYS A 19 7.14 -12.39 -3.33
N ILE A 20 6.83 -11.18 -3.77
CA ILE A 20 7.50 -10.57 -4.92
C ILE A 20 8.96 -10.32 -4.57
N ALA A 21 9.23 -9.76 -3.39
CA ALA A 21 10.57 -9.53 -2.89
C ALA A 21 11.38 -10.83 -2.85
N GLU A 22 10.82 -11.91 -2.31
CA GLU A 22 11.46 -13.22 -2.26
C GLU A 22 11.71 -13.80 -3.67
N LYS A 23 10.68 -13.89 -4.51
CA LYS A 23 10.80 -14.50 -5.86
C LYS A 23 11.74 -13.73 -6.79
N LYS A 24 11.76 -12.41 -6.70
CA LYS A 24 12.62 -11.55 -7.53
C LYS A 24 13.94 -11.17 -6.85
N LYS A 25 14.20 -11.67 -5.64
CA LYS A 25 15.37 -11.31 -4.81
C LYS A 25 15.54 -9.80 -4.63
N LEU A 26 14.42 -9.09 -4.47
CA LEU A 26 14.38 -7.65 -4.20
C LEU A 26 14.28 -7.39 -2.70
N ARG A 27 14.71 -6.23 -2.26
CA ARG A 27 14.57 -5.81 -0.87
C ARG A 27 13.12 -5.40 -0.57
N TYR A 28 12.49 -6.06 0.40
CA TYR A 28 11.18 -5.66 0.91
C TYR A 28 11.29 -4.43 1.83
N ILE A 29 10.39 -3.47 1.64
CA ILE A 29 10.31 -2.25 2.44
C ILE A 29 8.86 -1.99 2.87
N ASP A 30 8.62 -2.01 4.18
CA ASP A 30 7.37 -1.55 4.77
C ASP A 30 7.41 -0.01 4.91
N VAL A 31 6.68 0.68 4.05
CA VAL A 31 6.66 2.14 4.05
C VAL A 31 5.91 2.69 5.27
N ASN A 32 4.96 1.96 5.85
CA ASN A 32 4.28 2.39 7.08
C ASN A 32 5.23 2.37 8.28
N GLN A 33 6.12 1.38 8.35
CA GLN A 33 7.15 1.32 9.38
C GLN A 33 8.18 2.44 9.20
N LEU A 34 8.64 2.69 7.96
CA LEU A 34 9.52 3.81 7.65
C LEU A 34 8.93 5.16 8.06
N ILE A 35 7.64 5.38 7.84
CA ILE A 35 6.93 6.61 8.25
C ILE A 35 7.02 6.79 9.76
N LYS A 36 6.83 5.72 10.54
CA LYS A 36 6.91 5.77 12.01
C LYS A 36 8.33 6.04 12.49
N ASP A 37 9.29 5.26 12.00
CA ASP A 37 10.68 5.30 12.46
C ASP A 37 11.35 6.65 12.16
N ASN A 38 11.02 7.24 11.00
CA ASN A 38 11.57 8.52 10.55
C ASN A 38 10.66 9.71 10.88
N LYS A 39 9.58 9.50 11.65
CA LYS A 39 8.59 10.52 12.03
C LYS A 39 8.08 11.35 10.83
N LEU A 40 7.80 10.68 9.71
CA LEU A 40 7.33 11.31 8.46
C LEU A 40 5.82 11.59 8.47
N TYR A 41 5.29 12.03 9.60
CA TYR A 41 3.87 12.34 9.80
C TYR A 41 3.71 13.65 10.57
N SER A 42 2.59 14.32 10.38
CA SER A 42 2.28 15.57 11.09
C SER A 42 1.70 15.28 12.48
N TYR A 43 0.68 14.43 12.54
CA TYR A 43 0.04 14.02 13.79
C TYR A 43 -0.67 12.67 13.62
N TYR A 44 -1.12 12.08 14.73
CA TYR A 44 -1.97 10.90 14.73
C TYR A 44 -3.44 11.31 14.89
N SER A 45 -4.28 11.03 13.90
CA SER A 45 -5.72 11.23 13.99
C SER A 45 -6.35 10.10 14.79
N ARG A 46 -6.86 10.41 16.00
CA ARG A 46 -7.64 9.44 16.79
C ARG A 46 -8.97 9.09 16.13
N LYS A 47 -9.56 10.03 15.37
CA LYS A 47 -10.82 9.85 14.65
C LYS A 47 -10.71 8.77 13.57
N ASP A 48 -9.59 8.78 12.84
CA ASP A 48 -9.35 7.88 11.69
C ASP A 48 -8.42 6.71 12.08
N MET A 49 -7.91 6.74 13.31
CA MET A 49 -6.93 5.81 13.87
C MET A 49 -5.73 5.60 12.93
N SER A 50 -5.19 6.69 12.38
CA SER A 50 -4.11 6.69 11.40
C SER A 50 -3.21 7.91 11.55
N TYR A 51 -1.98 7.80 11.03
CA TYR A 51 -1.08 8.94 10.93
C TYR A 51 -1.44 9.78 9.72
N VAL A 52 -1.46 11.10 9.91
CA VAL A 52 -1.59 12.06 8.81
C VAL A 52 -0.20 12.30 8.23
N VAL A 53 0.01 11.83 7.00
CA VAL A 53 1.32 11.77 6.35
C VAL A 53 1.45 12.89 5.32
N ASP A 54 2.55 13.64 5.38
CA ASP A 54 2.93 14.56 4.31
C ASP A 54 3.51 13.76 3.14
N VAL A 55 2.68 13.52 2.13
CA VAL A 55 3.03 12.75 0.93
C VAL A 55 4.24 13.34 0.19
N LYS A 56 4.43 14.67 0.20
CA LYS A 56 5.59 15.31 -0.44
C LYS A 56 6.89 15.00 0.32
N LYS A 57 6.85 14.98 1.65
CA LYS A 57 8.00 14.56 2.48
C LYS A 57 8.29 13.07 2.30
N LEU A 58 7.25 12.22 2.32
CA LEU A 58 7.38 10.79 2.09
C LEU A 58 8.03 10.50 0.73
N ASN A 59 7.53 11.12 -0.35
CA ASN A 59 8.06 10.93 -1.70
C ASN A 59 9.54 11.34 -1.80
N ARG A 60 9.92 12.48 -1.21
CA ARG A 60 11.33 12.91 -1.17
C ARG A 60 12.22 11.89 -0.46
N PHE A 61 11.74 11.29 0.63
CA PHE A 61 12.46 10.25 1.35
C PHE A 61 12.60 8.97 0.53
N LEU A 62 11.49 8.47 -0.03
CA LEU A 62 11.47 7.25 -0.85
C LEU A 62 12.34 7.39 -2.11
N ILE A 63 12.31 8.55 -2.78
CA ILE A 63 13.17 8.81 -3.95
C ILE A 63 14.66 8.75 -3.56
N LYS A 64 15.04 9.30 -2.40
CA LYS A 64 16.43 9.19 -1.93
C LYS A 64 16.83 7.74 -1.65
N LEU A 65 15.90 6.93 -1.12
CA LEU A 65 16.13 5.52 -0.88
C LEU A 65 16.32 4.75 -2.19
N ILE A 66 15.38 4.91 -3.13
CA ILE A 66 15.41 4.25 -4.45
C ILE A 66 16.65 4.62 -5.27
N LYS A 67 17.13 5.87 -5.15
CA LYS A 67 18.36 6.29 -5.82
C LYS A 67 19.61 5.58 -5.31
N LYS A 68 19.61 5.14 -4.04
CA LYS A 68 20.69 4.35 -3.45
C LYS A 68 20.55 2.86 -3.74
N ASP A 69 19.32 2.37 -3.77
CA ASP A 69 18.99 0.96 -3.92
C ASP A 69 17.80 0.84 -4.88
N LYS A 70 18.10 0.44 -6.13
CA LYS A 70 17.08 0.39 -7.18
C LYS A 70 16.27 -0.91 -7.15
N ASP A 71 16.61 -1.89 -6.32
CA ASP A 71 16.02 -3.24 -6.32
C ASP A 71 15.13 -3.46 -5.10
N VAL A 72 13.98 -2.78 -5.08
CA VAL A 72 13.11 -2.68 -3.91
C VAL A 72 11.64 -2.96 -4.24
N VAL A 73 10.93 -3.51 -3.25
CA VAL A 73 9.47 -3.63 -3.24
C VAL A 73 8.91 -2.79 -2.10
N LEU A 74 8.10 -1.78 -2.44
CA LEU A 74 7.50 -0.86 -1.46
C LEU A 74 6.06 -1.30 -1.12
N ASP A 75 5.81 -1.63 0.14
CA ASP A 75 4.47 -1.95 0.67
C ASP A 75 3.86 -0.74 1.39
N SER A 76 2.84 -0.12 0.78
CA SER A 76 1.90 0.76 1.47
C SER A 76 0.70 1.14 0.61
N HIS A 77 -0.41 1.47 1.25
CA HIS A 77 -1.56 2.10 0.59
C HIS A 77 -1.24 3.50 0.05
N LEU A 78 -0.10 4.11 0.43
CA LEU A 78 0.36 5.41 -0.07
C LEU A 78 1.45 5.30 -1.16
N SER A 79 1.88 4.07 -1.50
CA SER A 79 3.01 3.87 -2.41
C SER A 79 2.74 4.35 -3.85
N HIS A 80 1.47 4.41 -4.25
CA HIS A 80 1.04 4.90 -5.57
C HIS A 80 1.23 6.41 -5.76
N TYR A 81 1.44 7.19 -4.70
CA TYR A 81 1.77 8.61 -4.82
C TYR A 81 3.23 8.85 -5.25
N LEU A 82 4.07 7.81 -5.26
CA LEU A 82 5.42 7.93 -5.80
C LEU A 82 5.34 8.24 -7.30
N PRO A 83 6.12 9.20 -7.83
CA PRO A 83 6.04 9.53 -9.25
C PRO A 83 6.40 8.34 -10.15
N ASN A 84 5.59 8.08 -11.18
CA ASN A 84 5.73 6.92 -12.07
C ASN A 84 7.13 6.73 -12.68
N LYS A 85 7.88 7.82 -12.92
CA LYS A 85 9.26 7.77 -13.43
C LYS A 85 10.25 7.04 -12.53
N TYR A 86 9.88 6.76 -11.27
CA TYR A 86 10.69 5.99 -10.31
C TYR A 86 10.14 4.57 -10.08
N VAL A 87 9.10 4.17 -10.80
CA VAL A 87 8.34 2.93 -10.57
C VAL A 87 8.31 2.12 -11.86
N ASP A 88 8.83 0.90 -11.83
CA ASP A 88 8.82 0.00 -12.98
C ASP A 88 7.48 -0.75 -13.10
N GLU A 89 6.85 -1.08 -11.97
CA GLU A 89 5.55 -1.76 -11.92
C GLU A 89 4.76 -1.35 -10.67
N CYS A 90 3.45 -1.12 -10.85
CA CYS A 90 2.52 -0.86 -9.75
C CYS A 90 1.52 -2.00 -9.62
N ILE A 91 1.47 -2.61 -8.44
CA ILE A 91 0.57 -3.72 -8.14
C ILE A 91 -0.51 -3.23 -7.19
N VAL A 92 -1.76 -3.31 -7.63
CA VAL A 92 -2.92 -2.97 -6.82
C VAL A 92 -3.57 -4.26 -6.33
N THR A 93 -3.52 -4.52 -5.03
CA THR A 93 -4.16 -5.69 -4.44
C THR A 93 -5.63 -5.39 -4.15
N LYS A 94 -6.52 -6.23 -4.67
CA LYS A 94 -7.96 -6.19 -4.44
C LYS A 94 -8.42 -7.36 -3.57
N CYS A 95 -9.59 -7.20 -2.96
CA CYS A 95 -10.21 -8.24 -2.15
C CYS A 95 -11.73 -8.10 -2.15
N SER A 96 -12.45 -9.22 -2.26
CA SER A 96 -13.90 -9.25 -2.14
C SER A 96 -14.34 -8.63 -0.81
N LEU A 97 -15.44 -7.86 -0.84
CA LEU A 97 -15.92 -7.12 0.33
C LEU A 97 -16.21 -8.05 1.52
N LYS A 98 -16.70 -9.26 1.25
CA LYS A 98 -16.97 -10.28 2.28
C LYS A 98 -15.69 -10.70 3.01
N GLU A 99 -14.61 -10.93 2.28
CA GLU A 99 -13.33 -11.32 2.88
C GLU A 99 -12.61 -10.12 3.50
N LEU A 100 -12.63 -8.97 2.84
CA LEU A 100 -12.07 -7.73 3.37
C LEU A 100 -12.70 -7.35 4.72
N LYS A 101 -14.03 -7.42 4.83
CA LYS A 101 -14.75 -7.17 6.09
C LYS A 101 -14.24 -8.10 7.21
N LYS A 102 -14.16 -9.40 6.96
CA LYS A 102 -13.64 -10.38 7.93
C LYS A 102 -12.21 -10.05 8.35
N ARG A 103 -11.34 -9.63 7.43
CA ARG A 103 -9.94 -9.25 7.73
C ARG A 103 -9.87 -7.98 8.57
N LEU A 104 -10.71 -6.99 8.31
CA LEU A 104 -10.79 -5.75 9.07
C LEU A 104 -11.36 -5.98 10.49
N GLU A 105 -12.40 -6.82 10.62
CA GLU A 105 -12.95 -7.23 11.92
C GLU A 105 -11.91 -7.96 12.79
N LYS A 106 -11.13 -8.87 12.20
CA LYS A 106 -10.02 -9.55 12.89
C LYS A 106 -8.93 -8.58 13.39
N ARG A 107 -8.78 -7.42 12.76
CA ARG A 107 -7.88 -6.34 13.23
C ARG A 107 -8.47 -5.51 14.37
N LYS A 108 -9.67 -5.86 14.86
CA LYS A 108 -10.40 -5.16 15.92
C LYS A 108 -10.62 -3.68 15.61
N TYR A 109 -10.84 -3.36 14.32
CA TYR A 109 -11.19 -2.00 13.92
C TYR A 109 -12.63 -1.66 14.33
N PRO A 110 -12.91 -0.41 14.73
CA PRO A 110 -14.27 0.01 15.01
C PRO A 110 -15.12 -0.03 13.73
N ASN A 111 -16.43 -0.24 13.87
CA ASN A 111 -17.37 -0.39 12.75
C ASN A 111 -17.26 0.74 11.72
N LYS A 112 -17.09 1.99 12.18
CA LYS A 112 -16.87 3.14 11.30
C LYS A 112 -15.63 2.94 10.41
N LYS A 113 -14.48 2.60 10.99
CA LYS A 113 -13.26 2.36 10.23
C LYS A 113 -13.38 1.16 9.29
N ILE A 114 -14.10 0.11 9.70
CA ILE A 114 -14.39 -1.02 8.80
C ILE A 114 -15.16 -0.52 7.58
N ARG A 115 -16.23 0.26 7.79
CA ARG A 115 -17.03 0.86 6.71
C ARG A 115 -16.18 1.74 5.80
N ASP A 116 -15.38 2.64 6.36
CA ASP A 116 -14.51 3.53 5.57
C ASP A 116 -13.55 2.75 4.65
N ASN A 117 -13.01 1.62 5.12
CA ASN A 117 -12.14 0.76 4.30
C ASN A 117 -12.93 -0.08 3.28
N LEU A 118 -14.15 -0.51 3.60
CA LEU A 118 -15.01 -1.17 2.62
C LEU A 118 -15.40 -0.19 1.51
N ASP A 119 -15.77 1.04 1.86
CA ASP A 119 -16.10 2.10 0.90
C ASP A 119 -14.89 2.42 0.02
N CYS A 120 -13.69 2.51 0.59
CA CYS A 120 -12.44 2.66 -0.17
C CYS A 120 -12.23 1.57 -1.23
N GLU A 121 -12.57 0.31 -0.92
CA GLU A 121 -12.50 -0.80 -1.88
C GLU A 121 -13.66 -0.75 -2.89
N ILE A 122 -14.88 -0.42 -2.46
CA ILE A 122 -16.06 -0.27 -3.35
C ILE A 122 -15.81 0.79 -4.42
N PHE A 123 -15.26 1.92 -4.01
CA PHE A 123 -14.96 3.05 -4.90
C PHE A 123 -13.61 2.91 -5.62
N ASP A 124 -12.91 1.78 -5.46
CA ASP A 124 -11.66 1.50 -6.17
C ASP A 124 -10.58 2.59 -5.99
N VAL A 125 -10.57 3.27 -4.84
CA VAL A 125 -9.79 4.50 -4.62
C VAL A 125 -8.31 4.30 -4.98
N CYS A 126 -7.66 3.28 -4.42
CA CYS A 126 -6.24 3.02 -4.69
C CYS A 126 -5.96 2.63 -6.14
N HIS A 127 -6.92 2.03 -6.85
CA HIS A 127 -6.78 1.68 -8.26
C HIS A 127 -6.85 2.93 -9.13
N ILE A 128 -7.86 3.78 -8.89
CA ILE A 128 -8.06 5.04 -9.59
C ILE A 128 -6.84 5.96 -9.36
N GLU A 129 -6.42 6.15 -8.12
CA GLU A 129 -5.25 6.97 -7.79
C GLU A 129 -3.97 6.46 -8.47
N ALA A 130 -3.78 5.14 -8.58
CA ALA A 130 -2.64 4.57 -9.28
C ALA A 130 -2.67 4.87 -10.79
N LEU A 131 -3.85 4.84 -11.42
CA LEU A 131 -4.04 5.18 -12.83
C LEU A 131 -3.85 6.69 -13.08
N GLU A 132 -4.38 7.55 -12.21
CA GLU A 132 -4.21 9.01 -12.29
C GLU A 132 -2.73 9.42 -12.16
N ASN A 133 -1.97 8.71 -11.32
CA ASN A 133 -0.52 8.85 -11.22
C ASN A 133 0.25 8.24 -12.40
N LYS A 134 -0.45 7.75 -13.43
CA LYS A 134 0.10 7.21 -14.69
C LYS A 134 1.05 6.03 -14.49
N HIS A 135 0.75 5.18 -13.51
CA HIS A 135 1.51 3.96 -13.28
C HIS A 135 1.15 2.85 -14.28
N LYS A 136 2.09 1.95 -14.54
CA LYS A 136 1.81 0.67 -15.18
C LYS A 136 1.17 -0.28 -14.17
N VAL A 137 -0.15 -0.28 -14.11
CA VAL A 137 -0.92 -1.00 -13.09
C VAL A 137 -1.16 -2.46 -13.46
N ARG A 138 -0.95 -3.36 -12.50
CA ARG A 138 -1.39 -4.75 -12.50
C ARG A 138 -2.25 -5.02 -11.28
N ILE A 139 -3.43 -5.60 -11.48
CA ILE A 139 -4.35 -5.95 -10.39
C ILE A 139 -4.08 -7.38 -9.94
N ILE A 140 -4.07 -7.60 -8.63
CA ILE A 140 -4.01 -8.95 -8.03
C ILE A 140 -5.17 -9.11 -7.05
N ASP A 141 -6.04 -10.07 -7.32
CA ASP A 141 -7.10 -10.47 -6.39
C ASP A 141 -6.56 -11.40 -5.30
N THR A 142 -6.76 -11.02 -4.04
CA THR A 142 -6.31 -11.76 -2.86
C THR A 142 -7.46 -12.38 -2.07
N SER A 143 -8.67 -12.43 -2.63
CA SER A 143 -9.87 -12.97 -1.98
C SER A 143 -9.70 -14.42 -1.57
N ASP A 144 -9.11 -15.22 -2.45
CA ASP A 144 -8.92 -16.65 -2.19
C ASP A 144 -7.59 -16.95 -1.53
N LYS A 145 -7.65 -17.86 -0.54
CA LYS A 145 -6.45 -18.39 0.13
C LYS A 145 -5.51 -19.14 -0.82
N LYS A 146 -5.91 -19.43 -2.06
CA LYS A 146 -5.08 -20.09 -3.08
C LYS A 146 -4.16 -19.15 -3.86
N THR A 147 -4.37 -17.83 -3.77
CA THR A 147 -3.39 -16.84 -4.26
C THR A 147 -2.17 -16.77 -3.32
N PHE A 148 -2.21 -17.51 -2.21
CA PHE A 148 -1.18 -17.65 -1.19
C PHE A 148 -0.39 -18.95 -1.34
#